data_AF-A0A0F5L447-F1
#
_entry.id   AF-A0A0F5L447-F1
#
_cell.length_a   1.000
_cell.length_b   1.000
_cell.length_c   1.000
_cell.angle_alpha   90.00
_cell.angle_beta   90.00
_cell.angle_gamma   90.00
#
_symmetry.space_group_name_H-M   'P 1'
#
loop_
_entity.id
_entity.type
_entity.pdbx_description
1 polymer ?
#
loop_
_entity_poly.entity_id
_entity_poly.type
_entity_poly.pdbx_seq_one_letter_code
_entity_poly.pdbx_strand_id
1 'polypeptide(L)'
;ANELLAQVARARAEREPEAPTTLFPEIDEAEREQTIKSVMVELMSDPDAGFRNTAQLYQDFLVRCRIRRVPGEPPALPAFKRLLAIARVAPDEATASSDGWQQALALSETLTDDVQGVFLVLAQAALTGAPCPSDATIARLYGTHSTSRARRLLTWFEERGLIVIRTDFRNQRIAAFPDLGVETAPGDANGPDIVVEERGAAE
;
A
#
# COMPACT_ATOMS: atom_id res chain seq x y z
N ALA A 1 31.73 -54.79 7.17
CA ALA A 1 30.31 -54.59 6.78
C ALA A 1 29.78 -53.15 6.98
N ASN A 2 30.48 -52.25 7.70
CA ASN A 2 29.99 -50.88 7.96
C ASN A 2 30.53 -49.77 7.04
N GLU A 3 31.50 -50.04 6.17
CA GLU A 3 32.10 -48.99 5.30
C GLU A 3 31.21 -48.61 4.10
N LEU A 4 30.45 -49.57 3.56
CA LEU A 4 29.53 -49.31 2.43
C LEU A 4 28.35 -48.41 2.82
N LEU A 5 27.85 -48.52 4.06
CA LEU A 5 26.78 -47.65 4.55
C LEU A 5 27.26 -46.21 4.80
N ALA A 6 28.52 -46.03 5.21
CA ALA A 6 29.12 -44.72 5.40
C ALA A 6 29.37 -43.97 4.07
N GLN A 7 29.71 -44.70 3.00
CA GLN A 7 29.90 -44.09 1.67
C GLN A 7 28.58 -43.63 1.02
N VAL A 8 27.50 -44.40 1.19
CA VAL A 8 26.17 -44.01 0.69
C VAL A 8 25.60 -42.82 1.45
N ALA A 9 25.90 -42.68 2.75
CA ALA A 9 25.49 -41.52 3.54
C ALA A 9 26.20 -40.22 3.12
N ARG A 10 27.48 -40.29 2.73
CA ARG A 10 28.23 -39.12 2.21
C ARG A 10 27.74 -38.69 0.82
N ALA A 11 27.51 -39.63 -0.08
CA ALA A 11 26.98 -39.34 -1.41
C ALA A 11 25.55 -38.75 -1.39
N ARG A 12 24.80 -38.92 -0.30
CA ARG A 12 23.47 -38.33 -0.09
C ARG A 12 23.52 -36.95 0.55
N ALA A 13 24.60 -36.63 1.28
CA ALA A 13 24.82 -35.34 1.93
C ALA A 13 25.40 -34.28 0.97
N GLU A 14 26.13 -34.69 -0.06
CA GLU A 14 26.61 -33.81 -1.15
C GLU A 14 25.53 -33.43 -2.17
N ARG A 15 24.31 -33.95 -1.99
CA ARG A 15 23.12 -33.57 -2.77
C ARG A 15 22.27 -32.60 -1.97
N GLU A 16 22.90 -31.56 -1.43
CA GLU A 16 22.17 -30.32 -1.19
C GLU A 16 21.51 -29.92 -2.52
N PRO A 17 20.21 -29.62 -2.56
CA PRO A 17 19.63 -29.01 -3.73
C PRO A 17 20.30 -27.66 -3.85
N GLU A 18 21.30 -27.60 -4.73
CA GLU A 18 21.86 -26.36 -5.25
C GLU A 18 20.66 -25.56 -5.75
N ALA A 19 20.27 -24.55 -4.96
CA ALA A 19 19.24 -23.62 -5.40
C ALA A 19 19.71 -23.10 -6.76
N PRO A 20 18.88 -23.21 -7.82
CA PRO A 20 19.31 -22.80 -9.14
C PRO A 20 19.78 -21.35 -9.02
N THR A 21 21.09 -21.14 -9.18
CA THR A 21 21.64 -19.80 -9.29
C THR A 21 21.14 -19.30 -10.63
N THR A 22 20.11 -18.48 -10.60
CA THR A 22 19.43 -18.02 -11.79
C THR A 22 20.37 -17.13 -12.60
N LEU A 23 20.36 -17.32 -13.91
CA LEU A 23 21.28 -16.65 -14.84
C LEU A 23 20.96 -15.13 -15.00
N PHE A 24 19.84 -14.66 -14.43
CA PHE A 24 19.34 -13.29 -14.54
C PHE A 24 18.59 -12.84 -13.26
N PRO A 25 19.30 -12.47 -12.18
CA PRO A 25 18.68 -12.14 -10.88
C PRO A 25 17.67 -10.98 -10.93
N GLU A 26 17.78 -10.05 -11.89
CA GLU A 26 16.81 -8.96 -12.09
C GLU A 26 15.46 -9.46 -12.62
N ILE A 27 15.46 -10.52 -13.43
CA ILE A 27 14.23 -11.11 -13.98
C ILE A 27 13.48 -11.88 -12.88
N ASP A 28 14.20 -12.60 -12.01
CA ASP A 28 13.57 -13.33 -10.90
C ASP A 28 13.01 -12.39 -9.83
N GLU A 29 13.66 -11.25 -9.59
CA GLU A 29 13.12 -10.24 -8.67
C GLU A 29 11.83 -9.62 -9.24
N ALA A 30 11.80 -9.30 -10.53
CA ALA A 30 10.59 -8.81 -11.19
C ALA A 30 9.44 -9.85 -11.17
N GLU A 31 9.74 -11.14 -11.38
CA GLU A 31 8.75 -12.22 -11.30
C GLU A 31 8.24 -12.41 -9.86
N ARG A 32 9.14 -12.30 -8.87
CA ARG A 32 8.79 -12.32 -7.45
C ARG A 32 7.88 -11.15 -7.08
N GLU A 33 8.24 -9.93 -7.47
CA GLU A 33 7.42 -8.74 -7.25
C GLU A 33 6.04 -8.86 -7.89
N GLN A 34 5.96 -9.38 -9.12
CA GLN A 34 4.70 -9.60 -9.80
C GLN A 34 3.83 -10.63 -9.08
N THR A 35 4.43 -11.71 -8.57
CA THR A 35 3.71 -12.71 -7.79
C THR A 35 3.20 -12.13 -6.47
N ILE A 36 4.00 -11.32 -5.78
CA ILE A 36 3.60 -10.61 -4.56
C ILE A 36 2.42 -9.67 -4.84
N LYS A 37 2.48 -8.88 -5.92
CA LYS A 37 1.38 -8.00 -6.36
C LYS A 37 0.10 -8.80 -6.60
N SER A 38 0.20 -9.93 -7.30
CA SER A 38 -0.94 -10.82 -7.53
C SER A 38 -1.54 -11.36 -6.23
N VAL A 39 -0.72 -11.76 -5.25
CA VAL A 39 -1.19 -12.22 -3.94
C VAL A 39 -1.89 -11.08 -3.18
N MET A 40 -1.37 -9.86 -3.26
CA MET A 40 -2.00 -8.68 -2.63
C MET A 40 -3.37 -8.39 -3.24
N VAL A 41 -3.49 -8.44 -4.57
CA VAL A 41 -4.78 -8.27 -5.25
C VAL A 41 -5.78 -9.35 -4.81
N GLU A 42 -5.34 -10.61 -4.75
CA GLU A 42 -6.18 -11.73 -4.32
C GLU A 42 -6.61 -11.61 -2.84
N LEU A 43 -5.71 -11.12 -1.98
CA LEU A 43 -5.98 -10.85 -0.57
C LEU A 43 -7.03 -9.76 -0.42
N MET A 44 -6.92 -8.68 -1.21
CA MET A 44 -7.85 -7.54 -1.16
C MET A 44 -9.18 -7.81 -1.89
N SER A 45 -9.23 -8.82 -2.75
CA SER A 45 -10.46 -9.27 -3.43
C SER A 45 -11.39 -10.06 -2.50
N ASP A 46 -10.91 -10.49 -1.34
CA ASP A 46 -11.73 -11.12 -0.30
C ASP A 46 -12.67 -10.06 0.32
N PRO A 47 -14.01 -10.23 0.24
CA PRO A 47 -14.97 -9.30 0.82
C PRO A 47 -14.75 -9.01 2.31
N ASP A 48 -14.19 -9.97 3.05
CA ASP A 48 -13.95 -9.85 4.48
C ASP A 48 -12.63 -9.11 4.80
N ALA A 49 -11.76 -8.87 3.81
CA ALA A 49 -10.45 -8.26 4.02
C ALA A 49 -10.52 -6.87 4.67
N GLY A 50 -11.57 -6.10 4.37
CA GLY A 50 -11.81 -4.78 4.96
C GLY A 50 -12.08 -4.79 6.47
N PHE A 51 -12.52 -5.93 7.02
CA PHE A 51 -12.86 -6.08 8.44
C PHE A 51 -11.75 -6.76 9.25
N ARG A 52 -10.78 -7.37 8.57
CA ARG A 52 -9.66 -8.07 9.22
C ARG A 52 -8.58 -7.10 9.67
N ASN A 53 -8.01 -7.36 10.84
CA ASN A 53 -6.88 -6.56 11.33
C ASN A 53 -5.59 -6.90 10.56
N THR A 54 -4.59 -6.01 10.63
CA THR A 54 -3.32 -6.16 9.90
C THR A 54 -2.61 -7.48 10.20
N ALA A 55 -2.68 -7.99 11.43
CA ALA A 55 -2.03 -9.25 11.79
C ALA A 55 -2.70 -10.45 11.12
N GLN A 56 -4.04 -10.47 11.07
CA GLN A 56 -4.80 -11.50 10.37
C GLN A 56 -4.52 -11.47 8.86
N LEU A 57 -4.52 -10.28 8.26
CA LEU A 57 -4.20 -10.10 6.83
C LEU A 57 -2.76 -10.55 6.52
N TYR A 58 -1.81 -10.28 7.41
CA TYR A 58 -0.43 -10.73 7.24
C TYR A 58 -0.30 -12.25 7.29
N GLN A 59 -1.01 -12.92 8.20
CA GLN A 59 -0.99 -14.39 8.25
C GLN A 59 -1.58 -15.02 6.99
N ASP A 60 -2.71 -14.51 6.49
CA ASP A 60 -3.31 -14.96 5.23
C ASP A 60 -2.36 -14.72 4.05
N PHE A 61 -1.75 -13.53 3.97
CA PHE A 61 -0.72 -13.21 2.98
C PHE A 61 0.42 -14.24 2.96
N LEU A 62 0.97 -14.60 4.12
CA LEU A 62 2.04 -15.60 4.23
C LEU A 62 1.57 -16.98 3.76
N VAL A 63 0.34 -17.39 4.09
CA VAL A 63 -0.25 -18.64 3.62
C VAL A 63 -0.37 -18.65 2.09
N ARG A 64 -0.87 -17.56 1.49
CA ARG A 64 -1.00 -17.44 0.02
C ARG A 64 0.34 -17.43 -0.68
N CYS A 65 1.35 -16.74 -0.13
CA CYS A 65 2.72 -16.78 -0.65
C CYS A 65 3.26 -18.22 -0.69
N ARG A 66 3.00 -19.01 0.35
CA ARG A 66 3.42 -20.42 0.43
C ARG A 66 2.69 -21.30 -0.58
N ILE A 67 1.38 -21.10 -0.75
CA ILE A 67 0.57 -21.84 -1.75
C ILE A 67 1.06 -21.54 -3.17
N ARG A 68 1.32 -20.26 -3.47
CA ARG A 68 1.84 -19.79 -4.76
C ARG A 68 3.31 -20.09 -5.00
N ARG A 69 4.02 -20.61 -3.99
CA ARG A 69 5.47 -20.87 -4.03
C ARG A 69 6.27 -19.65 -4.48
N VAL A 70 5.94 -18.47 -3.91
CA VAL A 70 6.67 -17.23 -4.18
C VAL A 70 8.17 -17.47 -3.96
N PRO A 71 9.03 -17.15 -4.94
CA PRO A 71 10.48 -17.30 -4.79
C PRO A 71 11.02 -16.44 -3.64
N GLY A 72 11.96 -16.98 -2.87
CA GLY A 72 12.61 -16.27 -1.76
C GLY A 72 11.74 -16.10 -0.51
N GLU A 73 12.16 -15.20 0.38
CA GLU A 73 11.42 -14.90 1.61
C GLU A 73 10.25 -13.94 1.31
N PRO A 74 9.03 -14.22 1.83
CA PRO A 74 7.94 -13.28 1.71
C PRO A 74 8.27 -11.95 2.42
N PRO A 75 7.69 -10.82 1.97
CA PRO A 75 7.87 -9.53 2.62
C PRO A 75 7.65 -9.57 4.12
N ALA A 76 8.60 -9.03 4.88
CA ALA A 76 8.44 -8.85 6.32
C ALA A 76 7.29 -7.88 6.64
N LEU A 77 6.79 -7.92 7.87
CA LEU A 77 5.61 -7.16 8.30
C LEU A 77 5.64 -5.65 7.92
N PRO A 78 6.75 -4.90 8.05
CA PRO A 78 6.78 -3.50 7.61
C PRO A 78 6.57 -3.35 6.10
N ALA A 79 7.26 -4.15 5.28
CA ALA A 79 7.08 -4.14 3.83
C ALA A 79 5.65 -4.55 3.43
N PHE A 80 5.06 -5.52 4.13
CA PHE A 80 3.65 -5.88 3.94
C PHE A 80 2.70 -4.73 4.29
N LYS A 81 2.95 -3.98 5.36
CA LYS A 81 2.13 -2.81 5.73
C LYS A 81 2.14 -1.74 4.64
N ARG A 82 3.29 -1.50 4.00
CA ARG A 82 3.39 -0.60 2.84
C ARG A 82 2.53 -1.09 1.68
N LEU A 83 2.71 -2.35 1.29
CA LEU A 83 1.91 -2.96 0.23
C LEU A 83 0.42 -2.90 0.54
N LEU A 84 0.02 -3.15 1.80
CA LEU A 84 -1.35 -3.08 2.24
C LEU A 84 -1.91 -1.65 2.20
N ALA A 85 -1.12 -0.66 2.59
CA ALA A 85 -1.51 0.75 2.52
C ALA A 85 -1.79 1.17 1.08
N ILE A 86 -0.92 0.79 0.13
CA ILE A 86 -1.10 1.03 -1.30
C ILE A 86 -2.32 0.28 -1.83
N ALA A 87 -2.44 -1.01 -1.53
CA ALA A 87 -3.52 -1.86 -2.04
C ALA A 87 -4.91 -1.43 -1.54
N ARG A 88 -4.99 -0.75 -0.39
CA ARG A 88 -6.24 -0.20 0.15
C ARG A 88 -6.73 1.06 -0.56
N VAL A 89 -5.86 1.76 -1.29
CA VAL A 89 -6.25 2.95 -2.05
C VAL A 89 -7.00 2.56 -3.33
N ALA A 90 -6.60 1.43 -3.95
CA ALA A 90 -7.29 0.78 -5.06
C ALA A 90 -7.82 1.76 -6.14
N PRO A 91 -6.95 2.50 -6.83
CA PRO A 91 -7.36 3.34 -7.95
C PRO A 91 -7.98 2.54 -9.09
N ASP A 92 -8.84 3.20 -9.88
CA ASP A 92 -9.30 2.63 -11.15
C ASP A 92 -8.12 2.44 -12.13
N GLU A 93 -8.30 1.58 -13.12
CA GLU A 93 -7.24 1.21 -14.06
C GLU A 93 -6.62 2.41 -14.80
N ALA A 94 -7.44 3.41 -15.13
CA ALA A 94 -6.95 4.59 -15.85
C ALA A 94 -6.07 5.46 -14.94
N THR A 95 -6.49 5.67 -13.69
CA THR A 95 -5.69 6.36 -12.69
C THR A 95 -4.41 5.56 -12.38
N ALA A 96 -4.51 4.26 -12.16
CA ALA A 96 -3.37 3.37 -11.84
C ALA A 96 -2.27 3.40 -12.92
N SER A 97 -2.68 3.51 -14.19
CA SER A 97 -1.78 3.56 -15.35
C SER A 97 -1.25 4.96 -15.67
N SER A 98 -1.69 6.00 -14.96
CA SER A 98 -1.29 7.38 -15.23
C SER A 98 0.11 7.71 -14.72
N ASP A 99 0.85 8.56 -15.44
CA ASP A 99 2.16 9.05 -15.02
C ASP A 99 2.10 9.74 -13.65
N GLY A 100 1.02 10.50 -13.40
CA GLY A 100 0.80 11.17 -12.12
C GLY A 100 0.64 10.20 -10.95
N TRP A 101 0.02 9.04 -11.17
CA TRP A 101 -0.05 7.99 -10.15
C TRP A 101 1.30 7.32 -9.90
N GLN A 102 2.06 7.02 -10.96
CA GLN A 102 3.41 6.46 -10.83
C GLN A 102 4.34 7.42 -10.06
N GLN A 103 4.23 8.72 -10.32
CA GLN A 103 4.96 9.74 -9.57
C GLN A 103 4.51 9.84 -8.11
N ALA A 104 3.19 9.75 -7.84
CA ALA A 104 2.67 9.70 -6.48
C ALA A 104 3.23 8.50 -5.70
N LEU A 105 3.29 7.32 -6.34
CA LEU A 105 3.90 6.13 -5.74
C LEU A 105 5.36 6.38 -5.38
N ALA A 106 6.16 6.92 -6.31
CA ALA A 106 7.57 7.23 -6.06
C ALA A 106 7.77 8.23 -4.89
N LEU A 107 6.99 9.31 -4.83
CA LEU A 107 7.04 10.26 -3.71
C LEU A 107 6.66 9.60 -2.38
N SER A 108 5.69 8.69 -2.42
CA SER A 108 5.20 7.99 -1.24
C SER A 108 6.24 7.07 -0.61
N GLU A 109 7.25 6.60 -1.35
CA GLU A 109 8.33 5.77 -0.82
C GLU A 109 9.22 6.51 0.20
N THR A 110 9.21 7.84 0.17
CA THR A 110 9.91 8.70 1.14
C THR A 110 9.16 8.88 2.46
N LEU A 111 7.98 8.25 2.58
CA LEU A 111 7.09 8.34 3.72
C LEU A 111 7.17 7.08 4.59
N THR A 112 6.79 7.22 5.86
CA THR A 112 6.61 6.08 6.75
C THR A 112 5.29 5.36 6.45
N ASP A 113 5.26 4.06 6.74
CA ASP A 113 4.17 3.14 6.36
C ASP A 113 2.80 3.59 6.90
N ASP A 114 2.77 4.27 8.04
CA ASP A 114 1.56 4.76 8.71
C ASP A 114 0.92 5.96 7.99
N VAL A 115 1.70 6.72 7.20
CA VAL A 115 1.22 7.91 6.49
C VAL A 115 1.19 7.75 4.97
N GLN A 116 1.88 6.73 4.43
CA GLN A 116 1.94 6.46 3.00
C GLN A 116 0.54 6.30 2.37
N GLY A 117 -0.34 5.52 3.01
CA GLY A 117 -1.71 5.31 2.51
C GLY A 117 -2.54 6.60 2.51
N VAL A 118 -2.35 7.47 3.51
CA VAL A 118 -3.04 8.76 3.58
C VAL A 118 -2.61 9.67 2.42
N PHE A 119 -1.31 9.74 2.16
CA PHE A 119 -0.77 10.51 1.04
C PHE A 119 -1.33 10.03 -0.31
N LEU A 120 -1.38 8.72 -0.53
CA LEU A 120 -1.87 8.14 -1.77
C LEU A 120 -3.38 8.37 -1.98
N VAL A 121 -4.20 8.35 -0.93
CA VAL A 121 -5.62 8.73 -1.05
C VAL A 121 -5.78 10.20 -1.46
N LEU A 122 -4.98 11.10 -0.89
CA LEU A 122 -5.00 12.51 -1.26
C LEU A 122 -4.54 12.71 -2.72
N ALA A 123 -3.49 12.01 -3.15
CA ALA A 123 -3.00 12.07 -4.51
C ALA A 123 -4.02 11.52 -5.51
N GLN A 124 -4.69 10.40 -5.18
CA GLN A 124 -5.78 9.86 -5.99
C GLN A 124 -6.92 10.88 -6.13
N ALA A 125 -7.33 11.53 -5.04
CA ALA A 125 -8.37 12.55 -5.07
C ALA A 125 -7.96 13.74 -5.98
N ALA A 126 -6.68 14.13 -5.98
CA ALA A 126 -6.18 15.19 -6.85
C ALA A 126 -6.17 14.76 -8.33
N LEU A 127 -5.69 13.56 -8.63
CA LEU A 127 -5.62 13.02 -9.99
C LEU A 127 -7.02 12.82 -10.62
N THR A 128 -8.01 12.48 -9.79
CA THR A 128 -9.39 12.25 -10.23
C THR A 128 -10.27 13.51 -10.13
N GLY A 129 -9.74 14.61 -9.61
CA GLY A 129 -10.52 15.84 -9.35
C GLY A 129 -11.60 15.66 -8.28
N ALA A 130 -11.49 14.65 -7.41
CA ALA A 130 -12.41 14.44 -6.31
C ALA A 130 -12.21 15.50 -5.20
N PRO A 131 -13.24 15.77 -4.37
CA PRO A 131 -13.13 16.69 -3.25
C PRO A 131 -12.02 16.29 -2.27
N CYS A 132 -11.35 17.28 -1.68
CA CYS A 132 -10.37 17.03 -0.63
C CYS A 132 -11.02 16.28 0.55
N PRO A 133 -10.51 15.10 0.95
CA PRO A 133 -11.04 14.32 2.07
C PRO A 133 -11.13 15.14 3.36
N SER A 134 -12.13 14.86 4.22
CA SER A 134 -12.30 15.53 5.51
C SER A 134 -11.23 15.13 6.53
N ASP A 135 -11.07 15.91 7.60
CA ASP A 135 -10.19 15.55 8.72
C ASP A 135 -10.59 14.22 9.37
N ALA A 136 -11.87 13.88 9.37
CA ALA A 136 -12.39 12.63 9.91
C ALA A 136 -11.92 11.44 9.06
N THR A 137 -12.03 11.54 7.73
CA THR A 137 -11.53 10.51 6.81
C THR A 137 -10.02 10.35 6.90
N ILE A 138 -9.27 11.47 6.91
CA ILE A 138 -7.81 11.43 7.05
C ILE A 138 -7.40 10.78 8.38
N ALA A 139 -8.07 11.14 9.48
CA ALA A 139 -7.77 10.56 10.79
C ALA A 139 -7.95 9.04 10.77
N ARG A 140 -9.06 8.53 10.23
CA ARG A 140 -9.31 7.09 10.13
C ARG A 140 -8.26 6.38 9.28
N LEU A 141 -7.92 6.94 8.12
CA LEU A 141 -6.87 6.38 7.25
C LEU A 141 -5.51 6.35 7.96
N TYR A 142 -5.23 7.36 8.77
CA TYR A 142 -4.04 7.41 9.62
C TYR A 142 -4.12 6.47 10.84
N GLY A 143 -5.24 5.79 11.06
CA GLY A 143 -5.43 4.88 12.20
C GLY A 143 -5.68 5.61 13.54
N THR A 144 -6.22 6.83 13.50
CA THR A 144 -6.55 7.63 14.67
C THR A 144 -7.97 8.18 14.61
N HIS A 145 -8.59 8.46 15.77
CA HIS A 145 -9.86 9.19 15.83
C HIS A 145 -9.66 10.71 16.01
N SER A 146 -8.42 11.18 15.99
CA SER A 146 -8.08 12.57 16.29
C SER A 146 -7.96 13.42 15.02
N THR A 147 -8.94 14.29 14.77
CA THR A 147 -8.91 15.26 13.67
C THR A 147 -7.75 16.26 13.80
N SER A 148 -7.30 16.56 15.02
CA SER A 148 -6.11 17.39 15.22
C SER A 148 -4.82 16.71 14.78
N ARG A 149 -4.70 15.38 14.91
CA ARG A 149 -3.57 14.63 14.33
C ARG A 149 -3.63 14.61 12.81
N ALA A 150 -4.83 14.48 12.22
CA ALA A 150 -5.00 14.59 10.77
C ALA A 150 -4.52 15.95 10.23
N ARG A 151 -4.91 17.06 10.87
CA ARG A 151 -4.41 18.40 10.47
C ARG A 151 -2.90 18.54 10.57
N ARG A 152 -2.30 18.05 11.66
CA ARG A 152 -0.83 18.05 11.82
C ARG A 152 -0.14 17.23 10.75
N LEU A 153 -0.72 16.11 10.33
CA LEU A 153 -0.19 15.31 9.24
C LEU A 153 -0.20 16.09 7.91
N LEU A 154 -1.28 16.81 7.60
CA LEU A 154 -1.32 17.68 6.41
C LEU A 154 -0.27 18.78 6.47
N THR A 155 -0.12 19.46 7.63
CA THR A 155 0.94 20.45 7.84
C THR A 155 2.32 19.83 7.62
N TRP A 156 2.55 18.62 8.12
CA TRP A 156 3.83 17.93 7.93
C TRP A 156 4.09 17.56 6.46
N PHE A 157 3.08 17.14 5.70
CA PHE A 157 3.23 16.96 4.25
C PHE A 157 3.58 18.28 3.55
N GLU A 158 2.96 19.38 3.95
CA GLU A 158 3.20 20.72 3.40
C GLU A 158 4.61 21.24 3.74
N GLU A 159 5.09 21.06 4.97
CA GLU A 159 6.45 21.39 5.39
C GLU A 159 7.52 20.61 4.60
N ARG A 160 7.19 19.39 4.15
CA ARG A 160 8.03 18.58 3.27
C ARG A 160 7.92 18.95 1.78
N GLY A 161 7.06 19.89 1.44
CA GLY A 161 6.80 20.32 0.06
C GLY A 161 6.00 19.31 -0.77
N LEU A 162 5.43 18.27 -0.15
CA LEU A 162 4.69 17.22 -0.86
C LEU A 162 3.32 17.68 -1.33
N ILE A 163 2.70 18.57 -0.57
CA ILE A 163 1.43 19.21 -0.89
C ILE A 163 1.47 20.69 -0.53
N VAL A 164 0.52 21.46 -1.04
CA VAL A 164 0.21 22.81 -0.57
C VAL A 164 -1.27 22.84 -0.22
N ILE A 165 -1.60 23.26 0.99
CA ILE A 165 -2.98 23.36 1.46
C ILE A 165 -3.50 24.77 1.22
N ARG A 166 -4.64 24.86 0.54
CA ARG A 166 -5.34 26.11 0.25
C ARG A 166 -6.79 26.01 0.71
N THR A 167 -7.43 27.16 0.87
CA THR A 167 -8.88 27.23 1.04
C THR A 167 -9.48 28.10 -0.06
N ASP A 168 -10.66 27.71 -0.54
CA ASP A 168 -11.43 28.52 -1.46
C ASP A 168 -12.26 29.60 -0.72
N PHE A 169 -13.06 30.36 -1.47
CA PHE A 169 -13.93 31.41 -0.91
C PHE A 169 -15.07 30.87 -0.02
N ARG A 170 -15.37 29.57 -0.07
CA ARG A 170 -16.34 28.87 0.78
C ARG A 170 -15.66 28.22 1.99
N ASN A 171 -14.38 28.49 2.21
CA ASN A 171 -13.57 27.87 3.25
C ASN A 171 -13.45 26.34 3.10
N GLN A 172 -13.60 25.83 1.88
CA GLN A 172 -13.36 24.44 1.51
C GLN A 172 -11.88 24.23 1.21
N ARG A 173 -11.32 23.13 1.72
CA ARG A 173 -9.92 22.78 1.58
C ARG A 173 -9.62 22.25 0.17
N ILE A 174 -8.48 22.67 -0.35
CA ILE A 174 -7.86 22.17 -1.58
C ILE A 174 -6.45 21.70 -1.20
N ALA A 175 -6.09 20.48 -1.58
CA ALA A 175 -4.72 19.98 -1.51
C ALA A 175 -4.13 19.96 -2.92
N ALA A 176 -3.14 20.81 -3.16
CA ALA A 176 -2.39 20.85 -4.42
C ALA A 176 -1.11 20.05 -4.31
N PHE A 177 -0.75 19.32 -5.36
CA PHE A 177 0.44 18.49 -5.45
C PHE A 177 1.42 19.13 -6.44
N PRO A 178 2.41 19.91 -5.97
CA PRO A 178 3.28 20.68 -6.86
C PRO A 178 4.02 19.81 -7.89
N ASP A 179 4.53 18.66 -7.45
CA ASP A 179 5.29 17.75 -8.30
C ASP A 179 4.43 17.05 -9.35
N LEU A 180 3.13 16.85 -9.07
CA LEU A 180 2.19 16.21 -10.00
C LEU A 180 1.47 17.22 -10.90
N GLY A 181 1.47 18.51 -10.55
CA GLY A 181 0.76 19.55 -11.28
C GLY A 181 -0.77 19.47 -11.19
N VAL A 182 -1.32 18.74 -10.21
CA VAL A 182 -2.76 18.55 -9.99
C VAL A 182 -3.19 18.99 -8.60
N GLU A 183 -4.50 19.16 -8.40
CA GLU A 183 -5.08 19.48 -7.10
C GLU A 183 -6.45 18.81 -6.91
N THR A 184 -6.81 18.55 -5.66
CA THR A 184 -8.16 18.08 -5.32
C THR A 184 -9.20 19.15 -5.63
N ALA A 185 -10.44 18.77 -5.91
CA ALA A 185 -11.55 19.72 -5.84
C ALA A 185 -11.73 20.25 -4.40
N PRO A 186 -12.36 21.43 -4.20
CA PRO A 186 -12.67 21.95 -2.88
C PRO A 186 -13.51 20.96 -2.06
N GLY A 187 -13.07 20.63 -0.85
CA GLY A 187 -13.75 19.71 0.07
C GLY A 187 -13.94 20.28 1.48
N ASP A 188 -15.01 19.89 2.18
CA ASP A 188 -15.23 20.32 3.56
C ASP A 188 -14.28 19.59 4.53
N ALA A 189 -13.34 20.33 5.09
CA ALA A 189 -12.40 19.82 6.09
C ALA A 189 -13.09 19.27 7.35
N ASN A 190 -14.25 19.83 7.72
CA ASN A 190 -15.04 19.41 8.88
C ASN A 190 -16.16 18.42 8.52
N GLY A 191 -16.20 17.97 7.26
CA GLY A 191 -17.19 17.01 6.79
C GLY A 191 -17.09 15.66 7.52
N PRO A 192 -18.11 14.80 7.36
CA PRO A 192 -18.10 13.46 7.94
C PRO A 192 -17.00 12.59 7.33
N ASP A 193 -16.82 11.39 7.89
CA ASP A 193 -16.01 10.39 7.22
C ASP A 193 -16.80 9.77 6.05
N ILE A 194 -16.40 10.06 4.82
CA ILE A 194 -17.11 9.64 3.59
C ILE A 194 -17.21 8.12 3.42
N VAL A 195 -16.31 7.34 4.05
CA VAL A 195 -16.40 5.86 4.05
C VAL A 195 -17.49 5.34 5.00
N VAL A 196 -17.98 6.17 5.92
CA VAL A 196 -19.13 5.85 6.78
C VAL A 196 -20.45 6.16 6.07
N GLU A 197 -20.51 7.18 5.21
CA GLU A 197 -21.72 7.49 4.43
C GLU A 197 -22.06 6.40 3.41
N GLU A 198 -21.06 5.84 2.71
CA GLU A 198 -21.29 4.69 1.82
C GLU A 198 -21.80 3.44 2.58
N ARG A 199 -21.51 3.32 3.88
CA ARG A 199 -21.97 2.22 4.74
C ARG A 199 -23.39 2.43 5.27
N GLY A 200 -23.81 3.68 5.50
CA GLY A 200 -25.16 4.01 5.98
C GLY A 200 -26.21 4.08 4.87
N ALA A 201 -25.79 4.27 3.61
CA ALA A 201 -26.68 4.31 2.45
C ALA A 201 -27.04 2.93 1.87
N ALA A 202 -26.50 1.85 2.44
CA ALA A 202 -26.70 0.47 2.00
C ALA A 202 -27.50 -0.40 3.02
N GLU A 203 -28.11 0.20 4.05
CA GLU A 203 -29.05 -0.47 4.96
C GLU A 203 -30.52 -0.25 4.57
#